data_AF-A0AA48H3D0-F1
#
_entry.id   AF-A0AA48H3D0-F1
#
_cell.length_a   1.000
_cell.length_b   1.000
_cell.length_c   1.000
_cell.angle_alpha   90.00
_cell.angle_beta   90.00
_cell.angle_gamma   90.00
#
_symmetry.space_group_name_H-M   'P 1'
#
loop_
_entity.id
_entity.type
_entity.pdbx_description
1 polymer ?
#
loop_
_entity_poly.entity_id
_entity_poly.type
_entity_poly.pdbx_seq_one_letter_code
_entity_poly.pdbx_strand_id
1 'polypeptide(L)'
;MADTLKLAYFVAMKEGASYLGGLLLTDASGIPLDFRYTEPITPTKLQAVLYGKALEPHLKEEVIQKTLLKELKSAPDLFILPPAELAGGWNGEAKCPALAVQKTQDPPLARVGESFRASPREVLLQVAEGAAPLRVIFAQSVDLPAQELALGKLVEAAYQMDPVEPLERVAEALQTLVKPV
;
A
#
# COMPACT_ATOMS: atom_id res chain seq x y z
N MET A 1 -23.39 15.06 0.43
CA MET A 1 -22.44 14.44 1.38
C MET A 1 -21.13 14.39 0.63
N ALA A 2 -20.13 15.16 1.06
CA ALA A 2 -18.84 15.15 0.37
C ALA A 2 -18.26 13.73 0.49
N ASP A 3 -17.92 13.12 -0.63
CA ASP A 3 -17.28 11.80 -0.62
C ASP A 3 -15.90 11.99 0.02
N THR A 4 -15.71 11.44 1.21
CA THR A 4 -14.45 11.53 1.94
C THR A 4 -13.44 10.61 1.27
N LEU A 5 -12.25 11.13 0.95
CA LEU A 5 -11.13 10.37 0.39
C LEU A 5 -10.86 9.10 1.22
N LYS A 6 -10.79 7.95 0.55
CA LYS A 6 -10.54 6.64 1.20
C LYS A 6 -9.25 6.02 0.74
N LEU A 7 -8.39 5.65 1.68
CA LEU A 7 -7.06 5.14 1.39
C LEU A 7 -6.95 3.72 1.93
N ALA A 8 -6.67 2.76 1.05
CA ALA A 8 -6.46 1.36 1.42
C ALA A 8 -4.96 1.08 1.54
N TYR A 9 -4.56 0.53 2.68
CA TYR A 9 -3.19 0.21 3.04
C TYR A 9 -3.03 -1.29 3.18
N PHE A 10 -2.30 -1.90 2.26
CA PHE A 10 -2.07 -3.34 2.22
C PHE A 10 -0.66 -3.68 2.67
N VAL A 11 -0.54 -4.66 3.57
CA VAL A 11 0.74 -5.26 3.92
C VAL A 11 0.58 -6.77 3.92
N ALA A 12 1.52 -7.48 3.30
CA ALA A 12 1.69 -8.90 3.46
C ALA A 12 3.03 -9.18 4.14
N MET A 13 3.05 -10.15 5.05
CA MET A 13 4.26 -10.61 5.70
C MET A 13 4.32 -12.13 5.74
N LYS A 14 5.54 -12.61 5.92
CA LYS A 14 5.84 -14.03 6.06
C LYS A 14 6.43 -14.25 7.43
N GLU A 15 5.79 -15.09 8.22
CA GLU A 15 6.33 -15.58 9.48
C GLU A 15 6.68 -17.07 9.33
N GLY A 16 7.97 -17.38 9.35
CA GLY A 16 8.45 -18.74 9.13
C GLY A 16 7.98 -19.31 7.79
N ALA A 17 7.09 -20.31 7.84
CA ALA A 17 6.48 -20.91 6.66
C ALA A 17 5.08 -20.35 6.33
N SER A 18 4.51 -19.51 7.19
CA SER A 18 3.16 -18.96 7.04
C SER A 18 3.17 -17.58 6.42
N TYR A 19 2.12 -17.27 5.67
CA TYR A 19 1.89 -15.97 5.07
C TYR A 19 0.60 -15.38 5.63
N LEU A 20 0.63 -14.08 5.90
CA LEU A 20 -0.53 -13.34 6.39
C LEU A 20 -0.52 -11.95 5.77
N GLY A 21 -1.70 -11.40 5.54
CA GLY A 21 -1.81 -10.02 5.11
C GLY A 21 -2.95 -9.30 5.78
N GLY A 22 -2.85 -7.99 5.74
CA GLY A 22 -3.75 -7.03 6.35
C GLY A 22 -4.06 -5.92 5.37
N LEU A 23 -5.28 -5.42 5.45
CA LEU A 23 -5.79 -4.35 4.63
C LEU A 23 -6.56 -3.39 5.53
N LEU A 24 -5.98 -2.21 5.73
CA LEU A 24 -6.60 -1.12 6.49
C LEU A 24 -7.18 -0.10 5.52
N LEU A 25 -8.47 0.17 5.63
CA LEU A 25 -9.11 1.30 4.97
C LEU A 25 -9.16 2.47 5.94
N THR A 26 -8.72 3.64 5.51
CA THR A 26 -8.79 4.88 6.29
C THR A 26 -9.49 5.97 5.51
N ASP A 27 -9.94 7.02 6.22
CA ASP A 27 -10.29 8.30 5.60
C ASP A 27 -9.07 9.21 5.41
N ALA A 28 -9.27 10.43 4.89
CA ALA A 28 -8.23 11.44 4.69
C ALA A 28 -7.47 11.83 5.98
N SER A 29 -8.07 11.60 7.15
CA SER A 29 -7.49 11.94 8.46
C SER A 29 -6.72 10.79 9.10
N GLY A 30 -6.68 9.62 8.44
CA GLY A 30 -6.01 8.42 8.95
C GLY A 30 -6.83 7.63 9.98
N ILE A 31 -8.12 7.96 10.12
CA ILE A 31 -9.03 7.23 11.00
C ILE A 31 -9.40 5.90 10.33
N PRO A 32 -9.20 4.74 11.01
CA PRO A 32 -9.63 3.44 10.50
C PRO A 32 -11.13 3.38 10.23
N LEU A 33 -11.51 3.05 9.00
CA LEU A 33 -12.89 2.82 8.57
C LEU A 33 -13.24 1.32 8.52
N ASP A 34 -12.30 0.49 8.08
CA ASP A 34 -12.42 -0.97 8.03
C ASP A 34 -11.02 -1.59 8.15
N PHE A 35 -10.91 -2.74 8.80
CA PHE A 35 -9.67 -3.51 8.85
C PHE A 35 -9.96 -4.96 8.59
N ARG A 36 -9.27 -5.53 7.60
CA ARG A 36 -9.37 -6.94 7.21
C ARG A 36 -8.01 -7.59 7.31
N TYR A 37 -7.98 -8.85 7.70
CA TYR A 37 -6.76 -9.64 7.73
C TYR A 37 -7.07 -11.09 7.34
N THR A 38 -6.04 -11.82 6.90
CA THR A 38 -6.12 -13.26 6.66
C THR A 38 -5.52 -14.01 7.84
N GLU A 39 -6.14 -15.14 8.22
CA GLU A 39 -5.49 -16.14 9.07
C GLU A 39 -4.16 -16.61 8.43
N PRO A 40 -3.14 -17.02 9.22
CA PRO A 40 -1.87 -17.50 8.69
C PRO A 40 -2.04 -18.67 7.71
N ILE A 41 -1.58 -18.50 6.47
CA ILE A 41 -1.66 -19.48 5.40
C ILE A 41 -0.32 -20.21 5.28
N THR A 42 -0.28 -21.48 5.65
CA THR A 42 0.90 -22.34 5.46
C THR A 42 0.74 -23.17 4.18
N PRO A 43 1.54 -22.94 3.12
CA PRO A 43 1.52 -23.79 1.94
C PRO A 43 2.05 -25.19 2.26
N THR A 44 1.46 -26.20 1.62
CA THR A 44 1.93 -27.58 1.74
C THR A 44 3.30 -27.77 1.09
N LYS A 45 4.05 -28.81 1.50
CA LYS A 45 5.32 -29.18 0.85
C LYS A 45 5.16 -29.39 -0.66
N LEU A 46 4.05 -29.98 -1.09
CA LEU A 46 3.75 -30.18 -2.51
C LEU A 46 3.61 -28.85 -3.24
N GLN A 47 2.81 -27.90 -2.72
CA GLN A 47 2.69 -26.56 -3.30
C GLN A 47 4.05 -25.85 -3.38
N ALA A 48 4.88 -25.98 -2.34
CA ALA A 48 6.22 -25.39 -2.35
C ALA A 48 7.11 -25.94 -3.47
N VAL A 49 7.05 -27.25 -3.74
CA VAL A 49 7.78 -27.87 -4.85
C VAL A 49 7.23 -27.45 -6.20
N LEU A 50 5.90 -27.41 -6.35
CA LEU A 50 5.25 -27.09 -7.64
C LEU A 50 5.43 -25.63 -8.05
N TYR A 51 5.27 -24.69 -7.12
CA TYR A 51 5.34 -23.26 -7.41
C TYR A 51 6.77 -22.70 -7.31
N GLY A 52 7.65 -23.35 -6.55
CA GLY A 52 9.03 -22.93 -6.37
C GLY A 52 9.14 -21.45 -5.99
N LYS A 53 9.84 -20.67 -6.81
CA LYS A 53 10.05 -19.22 -6.59
C LYS A 53 8.79 -18.37 -6.76
N ALA A 54 7.77 -18.88 -7.46
CA ALA A 54 6.50 -18.18 -7.68
C ALA A 54 5.52 -18.35 -6.52
N LEU A 55 5.82 -19.21 -5.53
CA LEU A 55 4.90 -19.49 -4.42
C LEU A 55 4.58 -18.25 -3.60
N GLU A 56 5.60 -17.48 -3.24
CA GLU A 56 5.44 -16.30 -2.38
C GLU A 56 4.64 -15.18 -3.08
N PRO A 57 4.99 -14.76 -4.31
CA PRO A 57 4.15 -13.81 -5.06
C PRO A 57 2.72 -14.31 -5.24
N HIS A 58 2.52 -15.59 -5.56
CA HIS A 58 1.18 -16.16 -5.70
C HIS A 58 0.36 -16.10 -4.40
N LEU A 59 0.95 -16.46 -3.26
CA LEU A 59 0.25 -16.39 -1.98
C LEU A 59 -0.11 -14.96 -1.60
N LYS A 60 0.83 -14.02 -1.76
CA LYS A 60 0.61 -12.61 -1.40
C LYS A 60 -0.41 -11.93 -2.31
N GLU A 61 -0.27 -12.07 -3.62
CA GLU A 61 -1.08 -11.34 -4.60
C GLU A 61 -2.39 -12.07 -4.92
N GLU A 62 -2.33 -13.35 -5.29
CA GLU A 62 -3.51 -14.08 -5.79
C GLU A 62 -4.41 -14.59 -4.67
N VAL A 63 -3.84 -14.96 -3.53
CA VAL A 63 -4.60 -15.53 -2.41
C VAL A 63 -4.97 -14.46 -1.40
N ILE A 64 -3.98 -13.82 -0.77
CA ILE A 64 -4.20 -12.90 0.35
C ILE A 64 -4.84 -11.60 -0.16
N GLN A 65 -4.18 -10.90 -1.07
CA GLN A 65 -4.62 -9.59 -1.51
C GLN A 65 -5.99 -9.62 -2.20
N LYS A 66 -6.25 -10.56 -3.12
CA LYS A 66 -7.56 -10.70 -3.78
C LYS A 66 -8.68 -10.99 -2.79
N THR A 67 -8.41 -11.79 -1.76
CA THR A 67 -9.40 -12.08 -0.72
C THR A 67 -9.75 -10.81 0.04
N LEU A 68 -8.73 -10.08 0.52
CA LEU A 68 -8.94 -8.84 1.29
C LEU A 68 -9.62 -7.73 0.45
N LEU A 69 -9.25 -7.60 -0.82
CA LEU A 69 -9.87 -6.64 -1.74
C LEU A 69 -11.36 -6.94 -2.01
N LYS A 70 -11.75 -8.23 -2.04
CA LYS A 70 -13.15 -8.63 -2.22
C LYS A 70 -14.00 -8.39 -0.98
N GLU A 71 -13.40 -8.41 0.20
CA GLU A 71 -14.10 -8.22 1.48
C GLU A 71 -14.23 -6.75 1.91
N LEU A 72 -13.54 -5.84 1.20
CA LEU A 72 -13.66 -4.40 1.41
C LEU A 72 -15.10 -3.93 1.14
N LYS A 73 -15.71 -3.33 2.17
CA LYS A 73 -17.09 -2.81 2.10
C LYS A 73 -17.21 -1.54 1.27
N SER A 74 -16.11 -0.81 1.08
CA SER A 74 -16.05 0.46 0.37
C SER A 74 -14.89 0.45 -0.62
N ALA A 75 -15.12 1.00 -1.81
CA ALA A 75 -14.07 1.16 -2.81
C ALA A 75 -13.07 2.24 -2.33
N PRO A 76 -11.77 1.93 -2.31
CA PRO A 76 -10.74 2.93 -2.02
C PRO A 76 -10.47 3.83 -3.22
N ASP A 77 -10.00 5.04 -2.92
CA ASP A 77 -9.52 6.02 -3.89
C ASP A 77 -8.07 5.80 -4.31
N LEU A 78 -7.27 5.25 -3.39
CA LEU A 78 -5.89 4.82 -3.60
C LEU A 78 -5.63 3.50 -2.90
N PHE A 79 -4.83 2.66 -3.54
CA PHE A 79 -4.32 1.43 -2.95
C PHE A 79 -2.82 1.57 -2.71
N ILE A 80 -2.42 1.56 -1.45
CA ILE A 80 -1.07 1.86 -0.98
C ILE A 80 -0.47 0.58 -0.42
N LEU A 81 0.72 0.22 -0.90
CA LEU A 81 1.43 -0.99 -0.50
C LEU A 81 2.93 -0.72 -0.33
N PRO A 82 3.67 -1.58 0.39
CA PRO A 82 5.11 -1.48 0.47
C PRO A 82 5.76 -1.59 -0.92
N PRO A 83 6.90 -0.91 -1.14
CA PRO A 83 7.66 -0.99 -2.39
C PRO A 83 8.09 -2.41 -2.77
N ALA A 84 8.42 -3.24 -1.77
CA ALA A 84 8.79 -4.64 -1.99
C ALA A 84 7.63 -5.45 -2.58
N GLU A 85 6.41 -5.20 -2.11
CA GLU A 85 5.19 -5.83 -2.63
C GLU A 85 4.88 -5.32 -4.05
N LEU A 86 5.07 -4.02 -4.30
CA LEU A 86 4.87 -3.44 -5.63
C LEU A 86 5.86 -3.98 -6.66
N ALA A 87 7.12 -4.15 -6.24
CA ALA A 87 8.19 -4.73 -7.07
C ALA A 87 8.03 -6.24 -7.27
N GLY A 88 7.32 -6.93 -6.36
CA GLY A 88 7.10 -8.38 -6.36
C GLY A 88 6.28 -8.91 -7.53
N GLY A 89 5.58 -8.02 -8.25
CA GLY A 89 4.84 -8.38 -9.44
C GLY A 89 3.38 -7.98 -9.47
N TRP A 90 2.99 -6.87 -8.79
CA TRP A 90 1.62 -6.35 -8.79
C TRP A 90 0.93 -6.51 -10.15
N ASN A 91 -0.05 -7.40 -10.21
CA ASN A 91 -0.76 -7.75 -11.43
C ASN A 91 -2.17 -7.12 -11.53
N GLY A 92 -2.64 -6.49 -10.44
CA GLY A 92 -3.75 -5.56 -10.39
C GLY A 92 -5.16 -6.13 -10.56
N GLU A 93 -5.93 -6.16 -9.46
CA GLU A 93 -7.41 -6.16 -9.48
C GLU A 93 -8.03 -4.93 -8.80
N ALA A 94 -7.22 -4.05 -8.19
CA ALA A 94 -7.75 -2.85 -7.55
C ALA A 94 -8.34 -1.91 -8.61
N LYS A 95 -9.58 -1.44 -8.36
CA LYS A 95 -10.28 -0.49 -9.24
C LYS A 95 -9.77 0.95 -9.13
N CYS A 96 -8.69 1.17 -8.40
CA CYS A 96 -8.10 2.47 -8.12
C CYS A 96 -6.57 2.41 -8.34
N PRO A 97 -5.90 3.58 -8.43
CA PRO A 97 -4.44 3.63 -8.59
C PRO A 97 -3.72 2.93 -7.45
N ALA A 98 -2.84 1.98 -7.81
CA ALA A 98 -1.97 1.28 -6.88
C ALA A 98 -0.58 1.90 -6.87
N LEU A 99 -0.05 2.17 -5.68
CA LEU A 99 1.24 2.85 -5.50
C LEU A 99 1.92 2.43 -4.18
N ALA A 100 3.21 2.67 -4.11
CA ALA A 100 3.99 2.60 -2.88
C ALA A 100 4.45 3.99 -2.47
N VAL A 101 4.54 4.20 -1.16
CA VAL A 101 5.06 5.43 -0.54
C VAL A 101 6.24 5.12 0.36
N GLN A 102 7.27 5.98 0.35
CA GLN A 102 8.43 5.87 1.23
C GLN A 102 8.92 7.25 1.66
N LYS A 103 9.32 7.35 2.93
CA LYS A 103 10.09 8.50 3.43
C LYS A 103 11.45 8.54 2.71
N THR A 104 11.93 9.75 2.40
CA THR A 104 13.24 9.96 1.78
C THR A 104 14.16 10.77 2.70
N GLN A 105 15.40 10.95 2.25
CA GLN A 105 16.36 11.91 2.81
C GLN A 105 16.76 12.96 1.76
N ASP A 106 15.98 13.06 0.67
CA ASP A 106 16.20 14.04 -0.39
C ASP A 106 15.94 15.47 0.15
N PRO A 107 16.62 16.49 -0.38
CA PRO A 107 16.36 17.87 0.04
C PRO A 107 14.91 18.28 -0.26
N PRO A 108 14.29 19.13 0.58
CA PRO A 108 12.94 19.63 0.34
C PRO A 108 12.80 20.30 -1.03
N LEU A 109 11.67 20.08 -1.70
CA LEU A 109 11.24 20.86 -2.85
C LEU A 109 10.67 22.22 -2.39
N ALA A 110 10.40 23.13 -3.31
CA ALA A 110 10.13 24.53 -2.98
C ALA A 110 8.78 24.74 -2.28
N ARG A 111 7.76 23.93 -2.57
CA ARG A 111 6.43 24.05 -1.95
C ARG A 111 5.67 22.74 -1.87
N VAL A 112 4.74 22.65 -0.92
CA VAL A 112 3.77 21.53 -0.83
C VAL A 112 3.00 21.39 -2.14
N GLY A 113 2.85 20.14 -2.59
CA GLY A 113 2.25 19.78 -3.87
C GLY A 113 3.20 19.85 -5.07
N GLU A 114 4.41 20.38 -4.91
CA GLU A 114 5.42 20.26 -5.95
C GLU A 114 5.91 18.81 -6.06
N SER A 115 6.19 18.39 -7.28
CA SER A 115 6.67 17.04 -7.55
C SER A 115 7.82 17.04 -8.55
N PHE A 116 8.83 16.21 -8.30
CA PHE A 116 9.91 15.93 -9.22
C PHE A 116 9.81 14.49 -9.72
N ARG A 117 9.66 14.31 -11.03
CA ARG A 117 9.52 12.99 -11.65
C ARG A 117 10.89 12.41 -11.98
N ALA A 118 11.32 11.42 -11.18
CA ALA A 118 12.60 10.73 -11.36
C ALA A 118 12.52 9.68 -12.49
N SER A 119 11.36 9.04 -12.68
CA SER A 119 11.11 8.08 -13.76
C SER A 119 9.63 8.07 -14.16
N PRO A 120 9.22 7.33 -15.22
CA PRO A 120 7.81 7.25 -15.63
C PRO A 120 6.85 6.78 -14.52
N ARG A 121 7.35 6.11 -13.48
CA ARG A 121 6.55 5.61 -12.35
C ARG A 121 7.04 6.09 -11.00
N GLU A 122 8.11 6.86 -10.93
CA GLU A 122 8.71 7.30 -9.67
C GLU A 122 8.71 8.82 -9.60
N VAL A 123 8.12 9.33 -8.51
CA VAL A 123 7.93 10.76 -8.27
C VAL A 123 8.33 11.08 -6.84
N LEU A 124 9.11 12.13 -6.64
CA LEU A 124 9.29 12.77 -5.34
C LEU A 124 8.18 13.81 -5.19
N LEU A 125 7.39 13.74 -4.14
CA LEU A 125 6.24 14.60 -3.88
C LEU A 125 6.44 15.36 -2.57
N GLN A 126 6.41 16.68 -2.61
CA GLN A 126 6.46 17.50 -1.41
C GLN A 126 5.11 17.49 -0.71
N VAL A 127 5.02 16.87 0.47
CA VAL A 127 3.77 16.72 1.21
C VAL A 127 3.69 17.61 2.47
N ALA A 128 4.82 18.08 2.98
CA ALA A 128 4.90 18.96 4.14
C ALA A 128 5.99 20.03 3.97
N GLU A 129 5.77 21.26 4.38
CA GLU A 129 6.74 22.35 4.17
C GLU A 129 8.06 22.10 4.91
N GLY A 130 9.19 22.30 4.21
CA GLY A 130 10.53 22.15 4.79
C GLY A 130 10.97 20.72 5.13
N ALA A 131 10.10 19.72 4.95
CA ALA A 131 10.42 18.30 5.15
C ALA A 131 11.00 17.65 3.89
N ALA A 132 11.63 16.49 4.03
CA ALA A 132 12.02 15.69 2.88
C ALA A 132 10.78 15.25 2.07
N PRO A 133 10.82 15.23 0.73
CA PRO A 133 9.69 14.81 -0.09
C PRO A 133 9.41 13.32 0.07
N LEU A 134 8.15 12.93 -0.12
CA LEU A 134 7.73 11.54 -0.13
C LEU A 134 8.07 10.92 -1.49
N ARG A 135 8.70 9.75 -1.50
CA ARG A 135 8.87 8.97 -2.74
C ARG A 135 7.61 8.17 -3.00
N VAL A 136 7.05 8.37 -4.18
CA VAL A 136 5.85 7.70 -4.69
C VAL A 136 6.23 6.85 -5.89
N ILE A 137 5.95 5.55 -5.82
CA ILE A 137 6.23 4.59 -6.90
C ILE A 137 4.90 4.00 -7.36
N PHE A 138 4.56 4.18 -8.62
CA PHE A 138 3.29 3.72 -9.18
C PHE A 138 3.40 2.32 -9.77
N ALA A 139 2.32 1.54 -9.66
CA ALA A 139 2.18 0.28 -10.39
C ALA A 139 2.24 0.52 -11.91
N GLN A 140 2.66 -0.51 -12.66
CA GLN A 140 2.73 -0.43 -14.12
C GLN A 140 1.37 -0.13 -14.78
N SER A 141 0.27 -0.53 -14.14
CA SER A 141 -1.09 -0.34 -14.63
C SER A 141 -1.61 1.09 -14.47
N VAL A 142 -0.89 2.00 -13.79
CA VAL A 142 -1.35 3.36 -13.53
C VAL A 142 -0.76 4.32 -14.56
N ASP A 143 -1.63 4.85 -15.42
CA ASP A 143 -1.26 5.83 -16.45
C ASP A 143 -0.98 7.22 -15.87
N LEU A 144 -0.32 8.09 -16.66
CA LEU A 144 0.09 9.41 -16.20
C LEU A 144 -1.06 10.26 -15.63
N PRO A 145 -2.25 10.37 -16.28
CA PRO A 145 -3.37 11.11 -15.71
C PRO A 145 -3.80 10.57 -14.33
N ALA A 146 -3.88 9.25 -14.17
CA ALA A 146 -4.22 8.63 -12.88
C ALA A 146 -3.13 8.86 -11.83
N GLN A 147 -1.86 8.93 -12.22
CA GLN A 147 -0.76 9.30 -11.33
C GLN A 147 -0.91 10.72 -10.80
N GLU A 148 -1.17 11.71 -11.66
CA GLU A 148 -1.33 13.11 -11.24
C GLU A 148 -2.52 13.30 -10.27
N LEU A 149 -3.64 12.61 -10.55
CA LEU A 149 -4.79 12.58 -9.63
C LEU A 149 -4.42 11.95 -8.27
N ALA A 150 -3.64 10.87 -8.29
CA ALA A 150 -3.21 10.19 -7.08
C ALA A 150 -2.24 11.04 -6.24
N LEU A 151 -1.34 11.81 -6.87
CA LEU A 151 -0.47 12.75 -6.17
C LEU A 151 -1.30 13.83 -5.44
N GLY A 152 -2.32 14.38 -6.09
CA GLY A 152 -3.24 15.35 -5.47
C GLY A 152 -3.95 14.78 -4.23
N LYS A 153 -4.44 13.53 -4.32
CA LYS A 153 -5.05 12.81 -3.20
C LYS A 153 -4.06 12.55 -2.05
N LEU A 154 -2.80 12.23 -2.35
CA LEU A 154 -1.75 12.06 -1.33
C LEU A 154 -1.43 13.38 -0.61
N VAL A 155 -1.39 14.50 -1.34
CA VAL A 155 -1.22 15.83 -0.73
C VAL A 155 -2.42 16.17 0.16
N GLU A 156 -3.64 15.87 -0.30
CA GLU A 156 -4.86 16.08 0.50
C GLU A 156 -4.80 15.33 1.84
N ALA A 157 -4.45 14.05 1.79
CA ALA A 157 -4.29 13.22 2.99
C ALA A 157 -3.17 13.72 3.92
N ALA A 158 -2.07 14.20 3.33
CA ALA A 158 -0.91 14.68 4.06
C ALA A 158 -1.19 15.94 4.92
N TYR A 159 -2.28 16.66 4.66
CA TYR A 159 -2.69 17.79 5.52
C TYR A 159 -3.13 17.34 6.92
N GLN A 160 -3.59 16.10 7.08
CA GLN A 160 -4.19 15.61 8.31
C GLN A 160 -3.45 14.42 8.92
N MET A 161 -2.68 13.68 8.13
CA MET A 161 -1.90 12.53 8.60
C MET A 161 -0.58 12.34 7.87
N ASP A 162 0.32 11.51 8.41
CA ASP A 162 1.47 10.99 7.68
C ASP A 162 1.00 9.85 6.75
N PRO A 163 1.09 9.96 5.40
CA PRO A 163 0.60 8.92 4.50
C PRO A 163 1.32 7.58 4.60
N VAL A 164 2.48 7.52 5.27
CA VAL A 164 3.26 6.28 5.46
C VAL A 164 2.87 5.55 6.74
N GLU A 165 2.49 6.27 7.79
CA GLU A 165 2.23 5.68 9.12
C GLU A 165 1.13 4.58 9.11
N PRO A 166 0.03 4.68 8.32
CA PRO A 166 -0.94 3.59 8.28
C PRO A 166 -0.37 2.26 7.77
N LEU A 167 0.68 2.25 6.94
CA LEU A 167 1.38 1.01 6.55
C LEU A 167 2.07 0.37 7.76
N GLU A 168 2.72 1.18 8.59
CA GLU A 168 3.38 0.74 9.82
C GLU A 168 2.35 0.14 10.78
N ARG A 169 1.20 0.80 10.93
CA ARG A 169 0.08 0.34 11.75
C ARG A 169 -0.47 -1.02 11.31
N VAL A 170 -0.61 -1.25 10.00
CA VAL A 170 -1.02 -2.57 9.48
C VAL A 170 0.04 -3.62 9.82
N ALA A 171 1.32 -3.31 9.62
CA ALA A 171 2.41 -4.24 9.93
C ALA A 171 2.43 -4.58 11.43
N GLU A 172 2.27 -3.60 12.31
CA GLU A 172 2.18 -3.83 13.76
C GLU A 172 0.97 -4.69 14.13
N ALA A 173 -0.22 -4.37 13.62
CA ALA A 173 -1.42 -5.15 13.87
C ALA A 173 -1.24 -6.62 13.46
N LEU A 174 -0.67 -6.88 12.29
CA LEU A 174 -0.37 -8.23 11.82
C LEU A 174 0.63 -8.96 12.73
N GLN A 175 1.65 -8.28 13.24
CA GLN A 175 2.60 -8.88 14.18
C GLN A 175 1.93 -9.33 15.49
N THR A 176 0.89 -8.62 15.96
CA THR A 176 0.15 -9.02 17.16
C THR A 176 -0.63 -10.31 16.99
N LEU A 177 -1.01 -10.68 15.76
CA LEU A 177 -1.73 -11.93 15.46
C LEU A 177 -0.82 -13.15 15.45
N VAL A 178 0.48 -12.92 15.29
CA VAL A 178 1.50 -13.97 15.14
C VAL A 178 2.18 -14.32 16.46
N LYS A 179 2.23 -13.37 17.40
CA LYS A 179 2.79 -13.57 18.74
C LYS A 179 1.64 -13.86 19.71
N PRO A 180 1.48 -15.08 20.25
CA PRO A 180 0.53 -15.30 21.33
C PRO A 180 0.97 -14.50 22.56
N VAL A 181 0.01 -13.76 23.15
CA VAL A 181 0.15 -13.08 24.45
C VAL A 181 0.38 -14.09 25.56
#